data_AF-A0A3G1A7R1-F1
#
_entry.id   AF-A0A3G1A7R1-F1
#
_cell.length_a   1.000
_cell.length_b   1.000
_cell.length_c   1.000
_cell.angle_alpha   90.00
_cell.angle_beta   90.00
_cell.angle_gamma   90.00
#
_symmetry.space_group_name_H-M   'P 1'
#
loop_
_entity.id
_entity.type
_entity.pdbx_description
1 polymer ?
#
loop_
_entity_poly.entity_id
_entity_poly.type
_entity_poly.pdbx_seq_one_letter_code
_entity_poly.pdbx_strand_id
1 'polypeptide(L)'
;MKKERPPLRALYDPESDILYFHFMDGTAEEILEAGENVIVELDKKGRIMGIEVWDASKKGVLKELRKVVASSKTTRQKKTQP
;
A
#
# COMPACT_ATOMS: atom_id res chain seq x y z
N MET A 1 -7.93 20.25 19.56
CA MET A 1 -8.07 20.01 18.11
C MET A 1 -7.69 18.56 17.83
N LYS A 2 -8.61 17.72 17.34
CA LYS A 2 -8.25 16.37 16.88
C LYS A 2 -7.47 16.55 15.58
N LYS A 3 -6.17 16.30 15.59
CA LYS A 3 -5.40 16.22 14.34
C LYS A 3 -5.98 15.03 13.57
N GLU A 4 -6.72 15.30 12.50
CA GLU A 4 -7.11 14.27 11.55
C GLU A 4 -5.82 13.58 11.09
N ARG A 5 -5.77 12.26 11.26
CA ARG A 5 -4.64 11.50 10.73
C ARG A 5 -4.74 11.60 9.20
N PRO A 6 -3.65 11.95 8.49
CA PRO A 6 -3.69 11.95 7.04
C PRO A 6 -4.14 10.57 6.54
N PRO A 7 -4.88 10.50 5.43
CA PRO A 7 -5.36 9.22 4.91
C PRO A 7 -4.18 8.34 4.50
N LEU A 8 -4.28 7.05 4.81
CA LEU A 8 -3.40 6.01 4.27
C LEU A 8 -3.42 6.10 2.74
N ARG A 9 -2.24 6.15 2.11
CA ARG A 9 -2.12 6.06 0.65
C ARG A 9 -1.46 4.75 0.28
N ALA A 10 -1.99 4.10 -0.75
CA ALA A 10 -1.37 2.93 -1.37
C ALA A 10 -1.00 3.29 -2.81
N LEU A 11 0.27 3.09 -3.17
CA LEU A 11 0.85 3.47 -4.46
C LEU A 11 1.57 2.24 -5.01
N TYR A 12 1.31 1.90 -6.28
CA TYR A 12 2.05 0.84 -6.96
C TYR A 12 2.81 1.45 -8.13
N ASP A 13 4.13 1.30 -8.12
CA ASP A 13 5.00 1.67 -9.23
C ASP A 13 5.36 0.40 -10.04
N PRO A 14 4.88 0.26 -11.28
CA PRO A 14 5.18 -0.89 -12.12
C PRO A 14 6.60 -0.90 -12.67
N GLU A 15 7.31 0.23 -12.72
CA GLU A 15 8.70 0.28 -13.24
C GLU A 15 9.68 -0.35 -12.25
N SER A 16 9.51 -0.05 -10.96
CA SER A 16 10.29 -0.63 -9.86
C SER A 16 9.68 -1.91 -9.27
N ASP A 17 8.43 -2.23 -9.64
CA ASP A 17 7.61 -3.31 -9.04
C ASP A 17 7.48 -3.21 -7.50
N ILE A 18 7.24 -1.99 -7.02
CA ILE A 18 7.10 -1.69 -5.59
C ILE A 18 5.67 -1.28 -5.27
N LEU A 19 5.06 -1.95 -4.29
CA LEU A 19 3.83 -1.52 -3.63
C LEU A 19 4.19 -0.78 -2.34
N TYR A 20 3.90 0.52 -2.30
CA TYR A 20 4.14 1.37 -1.15
C TYR A 20 2.84 1.68 -0.39
N PHE A 21 2.89 1.54 0.93
CA PHE A 21 1.87 2.00 1.86
C PHE A 21 2.43 3.17 2.67
N HIS A 22 1.82 4.34 2.50
CA HIS A 22 2.23 5.57 3.17
C HIS A 22 1.28 5.90 4.32
N PHE A 23 1.80 5.95 5.55
CA PHE A 23 1.03 6.15 6.78
C PHE A 23 1.15 7.57 7.35
N MET A 24 2.29 8.23 7.18
CA MET A 24 2.48 9.62 7.62
C MET A 24 3.61 10.34 6.88
N ASP A 25 3.45 11.64 6.71
CA ASP A 25 4.49 12.51 6.16
C ASP A 25 5.65 12.71 7.16
N GLY A 26 6.85 12.95 6.63
CA GLY A 26 8.05 13.32 7.39
C GLY A 26 9.30 12.59 6.88
N THR A 27 10.36 12.62 7.68
CA THR A 27 11.65 12.00 7.35
C THR A 27 11.75 10.64 8.00
N ALA A 28 12.08 9.61 7.21
CA ALA A 28 12.48 8.31 7.71
C ALA A 28 13.86 8.42 8.37
N GLU A 29 13.96 7.99 9.63
CA GLU A 29 15.22 7.96 10.37
C GLU A 29 15.87 6.57 10.30
N GLU A 30 15.05 5.54 10.15
CA GLU A 30 15.49 4.16 10.04
C GLU A 30 14.71 3.45 8.92
N ILE A 31 15.44 2.66 8.14
CA ILE A 31 14.91 1.83 7.06
C ILE A 31 15.43 0.42 7.29
N LEU A 32 14.52 -0.54 7.40
CA LEU A 32 14.87 -1.93 7.72
C LEU A 32 14.09 -2.92 6.86
N GLU A 33 14.75 -4.02 6.50
CA GLU A 33 14.11 -5.15 5.83
C GLU A 33 13.49 -6.07 6.91
N ALA A 34 12.17 -6.00 7.06
CA ALA A 34 11.41 -6.75 8.07
C ALA A 34 11.08 -8.19 7.66
N GLY A 35 11.38 -8.54 6.42
CA GLY A 35 11.20 -9.85 5.80
C GLY A 35 11.64 -9.79 4.35
N GLU A 36 11.75 -10.93 3.68
CA GLU A 36 12.23 -11.00 2.30
C GLU A 36 11.45 -10.04 1.39
N ASN A 37 12.15 -9.01 0.90
CA ASN A 37 11.61 -7.96 0.02
C ASN A 37 10.50 -7.12 0.65
N VAL A 38 10.53 -6.95 1.99
CA VAL A 38 9.60 -6.09 2.72
C VAL A 38 10.39 -5.07 3.53
N ILE A 39 10.31 -3.81 3.11
CA ILE A 39 11.02 -2.70 3.73
C ILE A 39 10.06 -1.90 4.60
N VAL A 40 10.50 -1.50 5.78
CA VAL A 40 9.75 -0.66 6.72
C VAL A 40 10.55 0.60 7.01
N GLU A 41 9.88 1.75 6.87
CA GLU A 41 10.43 3.07 7.20
C GLU A 41 9.90 3.50 8.56
N LEU A 42 10.78 3.87 9.48
CA LEU A 42 10.45 4.32 10.82
C LEU A 42 10.86 5.78 11.06
N ASP A 43 10.04 6.49 11.84
CA ASP A 43 10.41 7.81 12.35
C ASP A 43 11.35 7.72 13.56
N LYS A 44 11.83 8.87 14.05
CA LYS A 44 12.67 8.97 15.26
C LYS A 44 12.10 8.36 16.54
N LYS A 45 10.81 8.01 16.56
CA LYS A 45 10.11 7.38 17.69
C LYS A 45 9.80 5.91 17.43
N GLY A 46 10.32 5.33 16.34
CA GLY A 46 10.05 3.95 15.94
C GLY A 46 8.65 3.73 15.38
N ARG A 47 7.94 4.78 14.94
CA ARG A 47 6.60 4.66 14.36
C ARG A 47 6.73 4.39 12.86
N ILE A 48 5.95 3.44 12.35
CA ILE A 48 5.91 3.11 10.92
C ILE A 48 5.38 4.28 10.12
N MET A 49 6.21 4.79 9.21
CA MET A 49 5.89 5.84 8.26
C MET A 49 5.50 5.28 6.91
N GLY A 50 6.21 4.22 6.48
CA GLY A 50 6.08 3.61 5.17
C GLY A 50 6.33 2.11 5.23
N ILE A 51 5.68 1.37 4.34
CA ILE A 51 5.98 -0.03 4.05
C ILE A 51 6.11 -0.19 2.54
N GLU A 52 7.21 -0.75 2.09
CA GLU A 52 7.42 -1.14 0.70
C GLU A 52 7.43 -2.66 0.58
N VAL A 53 6.68 -3.18 -0.38
CA VAL A 53 6.77 -4.57 -0.81
C VAL A 53 7.42 -4.56 -2.19
N TRP A 54 8.66 -5.04 -2.27
CA TRP A 54 9.37 -5.19 -3.54
C TRP A 54 8.98 -6.50 -4.22
N ASP A 55 9.20 -6.59 -5.53
CA ASP A 55 8.69 -7.70 -6.36
C ASP A 55 7.19 -7.93 -6.12
N ALA A 56 6.42 -6.85 -5.95
CA ALA A 56 5.05 -6.92 -5.48
C ALA A 56 4.16 -7.76 -6.40
N SER A 57 4.45 -7.74 -7.71
CA SER A 57 3.77 -8.56 -8.72
C SER A 57 3.90 -10.06 -8.47
N LYS A 58 4.95 -10.50 -7.77
CA LYS A 58 5.26 -11.91 -7.46
C LYS A 58 4.71 -12.38 -6.12
N LYS A 59 4.42 -11.46 -5.18
CA LYS A 59 4.05 -11.77 -3.77
C LYS A 59 2.56 -12.12 -3.56
N GLY A 60 1.80 -12.40 -4.62
CA GLY A 60 0.40 -12.85 -4.54
C GLY A 60 -0.64 -11.81 -4.11
N VAL A 61 -0.26 -10.80 -3.30
CA VAL A 61 -1.19 -9.76 -2.82
C VAL A 61 -1.79 -8.95 -3.98
N LEU A 62 -0.99 -8.61 -5.00
CA LEU A 62 -1.47 -7.95 -6.21
C LEU A 62 -2.47 -8.82 -6.99
N LYS A 63 -2.27 -10.13 -7.01
CA LYS A 63 -3.17 -11.09 -7.66
C LYS A 63 -4.55 -11.08 -6.98
N GLU A 64 -4.59 -11.10 -5.65
CA GLU A 64 -5.85 -11.06 -4.90
C GLU A 64 -6.56 -9.71 -5.05
N LEU A 65 -5.83 -8.58 -4.98
CA LEU A 65 -6.39 -7.25 -5.20
C LEU A 65 -7.01 -7.13 -6.60
N ARG A 66 -6.34 -7.61 -7.65
CA ARG A 66 -6.88 -7.61 -9.03
C ARG A 66 -8.19 -8.38 -9.15
N LYS A 67 -8.30 -9.55 -8.52
CA LYS A 67 -9.54 -10.34 -8.51
C LYS A 67 -10.69 -9.56 -7.87
N VAL A 68 -10.46 -8.97 -6.70
CA VAL A 68 -11.49 -8.21 -5.97
C VAL A 68 -11.93 -6.99 -6.78
N VAL A 69 -11.00 -6.26 -7.38
CA VAL A 69 -11.31 -5.10 -8.24
C VAL A 69 -12.14 -5.52 -9.45
N ALA A 70 -11.79 -6.62 -10.14
CA ALA A 70 -12.55 -7.13 -11.27
C ALA A 70 -13.99 -7.52 -10.88
N SER A 71 -14.16 -8.19 -9.73
CA SER A 71 -15.46 -8.58 -9.18
C SER A 71 -16.30 -7.36 -8.76
N SER A 72 -15.68 -6.30 -8.26
CA SER A 72 -16.37 -5.07 -7.86
C SER A 72 -16.95 -4.29 -9.05
N LYS A 73 -16.25 -4.26 -10.20
CA LYS A 73 -16.73 -3.62 -11.44
C LYS A 73 -17.96 -4.32 -12.02
N THR A 74 -17.99 -5.65 -11.94
CA THR A 74 -19.13 -6.48 -12.37
C THR A 74 -20.39 -6.20 -11.54
N THR A 75 -20.21 -5.94 -10.24
CA THR A 75 -21.33 -5.63 -9.33
C THR A 75 -21.91 -4.24 -9.57
N ARG A 76 -21.10 -3.28 -10.05
CA ARG A 76 -21.54 -1.91 -10.33
C ARG A 76 -22.35 -1.80 -11.63
N GLN A 77 -22.04 -2.59 -12.66
CA GLN A 77 -22.80 -2.60 -13.93
C GLN A 77 -24.20 -3.24 -13.80
N LYS A 78 -24.38 -4.26 -12.94
CA LYS A 78 -25.69 -4.88 -12.71
C LYS A 78 -26.69 -3.99 -11.95
N LYS A 79 -26.24 -2.92 -11.27
CA LYS A 79 -27.12 -1.98 -10.56
C LYS A 79 -27.59 -0.78 -11.40
N THR A 80 -27.08 -0.62 -12.63
CA THR A 80 -27.36 0.54 -13.49
C THR A 80 -28.15 0.21 -14.76
N GLN A 81 -28.66 -1.01 -14.91
CA GLN A 81 -29.65 -1.34 -15.94
C GLN A 81 -31.04 -1.37 -15.31
N PRO A 82 -32.00 -0.57 -15.83
CA PRO A 82 -33.38 -0.53 -15.36
C PRO A 82 -34.15 -1.83 -15.67
#